data_AF-A0A7I8IL08-F1
#
_entry.id   AF-A0A7I8IL08-F1
#
_cell.length_a   1.000
_cell.length_b   1.000
_cell.length_c   1.000
_cell.angle_alpha   90.00
_cell.angle_beta   90.00
_cell.angle_gamma   90.00
#
_symmetry.space_group_name_H-M   'P 1'
#
loop_
_entity.id
_entity.type
_entity.pdbx_description
1 polymer ?
#
loop_
_entity_poly.entity_id
_entity_poly.type
_entity_poly.pdbx_seq_one_letter_code
_entity_poly.pdbx_strand_id
1 'polypeptide(L)' 'MEVPHDCKLGVCMTCPARLLSGAVDQSEGMLSDDVIDRGYALLCVSYPRSDCAIRVIPEEELLSLQLATAND' A
#
# COMPACT_ATOMS: atom_id res chain seq x y z
N MET A 1 2.37 -10.35 14.80
CA MET A 1 1.45 -10.27 13.65
C MET A 1 2.29 -10.42 12.40
N GLU A 2 1.91 -11.32 11.50
CA GLU A 2 2.60 -11.50 10.22
C GLU A 2 1.84 -10.72 9.15
N VAL A 3 2.58 -10.01 8.30
CA VAL A 3 2.05 -9.33 7.11
C VAL A 3 2.47 -10.17 5.91
N PRO A 4 1.55 -10.54 5.00
CA PRO A 4 1.92 -11.21 3.77
C PRO A 4 2.92 -10.36 2.99
N HIS A 5 3.94 -10.98 2.41
CA HIS A 5 4.95 -10.28 1.63
C HIS A 5 5.69 -11.28 0.73
N ASP A 6 6.19 -10.80 -0.41
CA ASP A 6 7.03 -11.58 -1.32
C ASP A 6 8.29 -10.78 -1.71
N CYS A 7 8.19 -9.89 -2.70
CA CYS A 7 9.37 -9.24 -3.28
C CYS A 7 10.15 -8.32 -2.33
N LYS A 8 9.48 -7.63 -1.40
CA LYS A 8 10.04 -6.56 -0.54
C LYS A 8 10.68 -5.39 -1.30
N LEU A 9 10.21 -5.13 -2.53
CA LEU A 9 10.72 -4.08 -3.41
C LEU A 9 9.64 -3.05 -3.78
N GLY A 10 8.46 -3.09 -3.15
CA GLY A 10 7.38 -2.14 -3.44
C GLY A 10 6.64 -2.38 -4.78
N VAL A 11 6.72 -3.60 -5.34
CA VAL A 11 6.18 -3.88 -6.70
C VAL A 11 5.18 -5.03 -6.81
N CYS A 12 5.17 -5.99 -5.89
CA CYS A 12 4.38 -7.23 -6.05
C CYS A 12 2.97 -7.18 -5.46
N MET A 13 2.60 -6.10 -4.76
CA MET A 13 1.28 -5.86 -4.16
C MET A 13 0.87 -6.83 -3.02
N THR A 14 1.70 -7.82 -2.68
CA THR A 14 1.43 -8.83 -1.65
C THR A 14 1.51 -8.31 -0.21
N CYS A 15 2.05 -7.11 0.04
CA CYS A 15 2.12 -6.53 1.40
C CYS A 15 1.20 -5.31 1.61
N PRO A 16 -0.08 -5.37 1.19
CA PRO A 16 -0.92 -4.19 1.15
C PRO A 16 -1.49 -3.88 2.52
N ALA A 17 -1.69 -2.59 2.76
CA ALA A 17 -2.47 -2.10 3.88
C ALA A 17 -3.24 -0.84 3.50
N ARG A 18 -4.26 -0.55 4.29
CA ARG A 18 -4.96 0.72 4.29
C ARG A 18 -4.56 1.53 5.52
N LEU A 19 -4.17 2.77 5.31
CA LEU A 19 -3.91 3.76 6.35
C LEU A 19 -5.25 4.26 6.88
N LEU A 20 -5.53 3.98 8.16
CA LEU A 20 -6.72 4.44 8.87
C LEU A 20 -6.48 5.84 9.49
N SER A 21 -5.24 6.09 9.92
CA SER A 21 -4.77 7.41 10.37
C SER A 21 -3.25 7.50 10.25
N GLY A 22 -2.74 8.73 10.24
CA GLY A 22 -1.32 9.03 10.14
C GLY A 22 -0.84 9.28 8.71
N ALA A 23 0.46 9.26 8.51
CA ALA A 23 1.12 9.43 7.21
C ALA A 23 2.31 8.48 7.09
N VAL A 24 2.51 7.96 5.89
CA VAL A 24 3.70 7.18 5.52
C VAL A 24 4.35 7.81 4.29
N ASP A 25 5.66 7.67 4.19
CA ASP A 25 6.41 7.89 2.97
C ASP A 25 6.62 6.53 2.30
N GLN A 26 6.12 6.41 1.07
CA GLN A 26 6.23 5.20 0.26
C GLN A 26 6.68 5.53 -1.17
N SER A 27 7.53 6.55 -1.31
CA SER A 27 8.02 7.02 -2.61
C SER A 27 8.79 5.96 -3.42
N GLU A 28 9.25 4.88 -2.78
CA GLU A 28 9.92 3.74 -3.42
C GLU A 28 8.93 2.70 -3.98
N GLY A 29 7.63 2.83 -3.73
CA GLY A 29 6.59 1.92 -4.20
C GLY A 29 6.07 2.24 -5.60
N MET A 30 5.49 1.23 -6.26
CA MET A 30 4.87 1.35 -7.58
C MET A 30 3.34 1.42 -7.55
N LEU A 31 2.75 2.01 -6.51
CA LEU A 31 1.32 2.32 -6.48
C LEU A 31 1.02 3.55 -7.36
N SER A 32 -0.17 3.62 -7.94
CA SER A 32 -0.63 4.83 -8.62
C SER A 32 -0.95 5.92 -7.59
N ASP A 33 -0.81 7.18 -8.00
CA ASP A 33 -1.08 8.32 -7.12
C ASP A 33 -2.52 8.29 -6.58
N ASP A 34 -3.51 7.91 -7.41
CA ASP A 34 -4.91 7.75 -6.97
C ASP A 34 -5.09 6.68 -5.88
N VAL A 35 -4.32 5.59 -5.95
CA VAL A 35 -4.36 4.52 -4.93
C VAL A 35 -3.69 5.00 -3.64
N ILE A 36 -2.58 5.71 -3.74
CA ILE A 36 -1.90 6.35 -2.61
C ILE A 36 -2.83 7.36 -1.92
N ASP A 37 -3.50 8.22 -2.68
CA ASP A 37 -4.42 9.25 -2.17
C ASP A 37 -5.66 8.66 -1.50
N ARG A 38 -6.08 7.46 -1.90
CA ARG A 38 -7.13 6.68 -1.22
C ARG A 38 -6.66 6.02 0.08
N GLY A 39 -5.39 6.22 0.45
CA GLY A 39 -4.79 5.75 1.70
C GLY A 39 -4.30 4.30 1.63
N TYR A 40 -4.00 3.78 0.45
CA TYR A 40 -3.42 2.44 0.31
C TYR A 40 -1.90 2.51 0.32
N ALA A 41 -1.26 1.50 0.91
CA ALA A 41 0.18 1.46 1.05
C ALA A 41 0.77 0.06 0.91
N LEU A 42 2.03 -0.01 0.48
CA LEU A 42 2.84 -1.24 0.49
C LEU A 42 3.77 -1.21 1.70
N LEU A 43 3.50 -2.05 2.69
CA LEU A 43 4.18 -1.99 3.98
C LEU A 43 5.69 -2.31 3.89
N CYS A 44 6.13 -3.05 2.88
CA CYS A 44 7.55 -3.40 2.74
C CYS A 44 8.47 -2.20 2.43
N VAL A 45 7.90 -1.08 1.95
CA VAL A 45 8.63 0.14 1.59
C VAL A 45 8.00 1.40 2.19
N SER A 46 7.08 1.23 3.15
CA SER A 46 6.42 2.36 3.83
C SER A 46 7.18 2.76 5.09
N TYR A 47 7.61 4.01 5.15
CA TYR A 47 8.24 4.60 6.33
C TYR A 47 7.26 5.55 7.03
N PRO A 48 6.91 5.30 8.31
CA PRO A 48 5.97 6.16 9.02
C PRO A 48 6.53 7.58 9.20
N ARG A 49 5.67 8.58 8.96
CA ARG A 49 5.96 10.01 9.15
C ARG A 49 5.21 10.60 10.34
N SER A 50 4.33 9.82 10.95
CA SER A 50 3.60 10.11 12.19
C SER A 50 3.20 8.79 12.87
N ASP A 51 2.52 8.89 14.01
CA ASP A 51 1.76 7.75 14.55
C ASP A 51 0.74 7.29 13.50
N CYS A 52 0.70 5.98 13.25
CA CYS A 52 -0.12 5.38 12.20
C CYS A 52 -1.03 4.30 12.77
N ALA A 53 -2.29 4.29 12.35
CA ALA A 53 -3.16 3.13 12.45
C ALA A 53 -3.34 2.55 11.05
N ILE A 54 -3.07 1.26 10.88
CA ILE A 54 -3.17 0.57 9.59
C ILE A 54 -4.05 -0.68 9.72
N ARG A 55 -4.65 -1.07 8.60
CA ARG A 55 -5.32 -2.36 8.45
C ARG A 55 -4.69 -3.11 7.29
N VAL A 56 -4.12 -4.29 7.55
CA VAL A 56 -3.69 -5.20 6.50
C VAL A 56 -4.93 -5.65 5.71
N ILE A 57 -4.83 -5.66 4.39
CA ILE A 57 -5.93 -6.03 3.48
C ILE A 57 -5.51 -7.22 2.60
N PRO A 58 -6.45 -7.89 1.92
CA PRO A 58 -6.12 -8.88 0.90
C PRO A 58 -5.43 -8.24 -0.32
N GLU A 59 -4.52 -8.98 -0.97
CA GLU A 59 -3.86 -8.57 -2.22
C GLU A 59 -4.86 -8.21 -3.32
N GLU A 60 -5.93 -9.00 -3.45
CA GLU A 60 -7.00 -8.83 -4.42
C GLU A 60 -7.70 -7.46 -4.30
N GLU A 61 -7.84 -6.93 -3.07
CA GLU A 61 -8.44 -5.61 -2.83
C GLU A 61 -7.56 -4.50 -3.43
N LEU A 62 -6.25 -4.54 -3.16
CA LEU A 62 -5.31 -3.57 -3.70
C LEU A 62 -5.19 -3.69 -5.23
N LEU A 63 -5.07 -4.92 -5.74
CA LEU A 63 -4.89 -5.16 -7.17
C LEU A 63 -6.10 -4.65 -7.97
N SER A 64 -7.31 -4.87 -7.46
CA SER A 64 -8.54 -4.38 -8.08
C SER A 64 -8.56 -2.85 -8.22
N LEU A 65 -8.04 -2.14 -7.23
CA LEU A 65 -7.95 -0.68 -7.26
C LEU A 65 -6.85 -0.19 -8.19
N GLN A 66 -5.66 -0.78 -8.10
CA GLN A 66 -4.49 -0.43 -8.91
C GLN A 66 -4.77 -0.62 -10.40
N LEU A 67 -5.43 -1.73 -10.78
CA LEU A 67 -5.80 -2.00 -12.17
C LEU A 67 -6.95 -1.11 -12.66
N ALA A 68 -7.90 -0.75 -11.78
CA ALA A 68 -8.97 0.18 -12.15
C ALA A 68 -8.41 1.56 -12.51
N THR A 69 -7.37 2.02 -11.81
CA THR A 69 -6.70 3.30 -12.08
C THR A 69 -5.73 3.27 -13.26
N ALA A 70 -5.41 2.08 -13.80
CA ALA A 70 -4.49 1.95 -14.93
C ALA A 70 -5.16 2.16 -16.30
N ASN A 71 -6.50 2.30 -16.33
CA ASN A 71 -7.30 2.43 -17.54
C ASN A 71 -7.77 3.87 -17.83
N ASP A 72 -7.26 4.85 -17.07
CA ASP A 72 -7.47 6.29 -17.31
C ASP A 72 -6.28 6.92 -18.05
#